data_AF-A0A969BPD4-F1
#
_entry.id   AF-A0A969BPD4-F1
#
_cell.length_a   1.000
_cell.length_b   1.000
_cell.length_c   1.000
_cell.angle_alpha   90.00
_cell.angle_beta   90.00
_cell.angle_gamma   90.00
#
_symmetry.space_group_name_H-M   'P 1'
#
loop_
_entity.id
_entity.type
_entity.pdbx_description
1 polymer ?
#
loop_
_entity_poly.entity_id
_entity_poly.type
_entity_poly.pdbx_seq_one_letter_code
_entity_poly.pdbx_strand_id
1 'polypeptide(L)'
;MFHLQGREIRRVGGKLTLADGTLAGSNLTMDAAVRYCVTKLRIDVARALRMASLAPAMFLKLDGELGRIAPGFRANLVHLDDNLAVKQSWIEGT
;
A
#
# COMPACT_ATOMS: atom_id res chain seq x y z
N MET A 1 4.76 15.93 -14.25
CA MET A 1 4.10 15.34 -15.43
C MET A 1 4.98 14.21 -15.92
N PHE A 2 4.40 13.09 -16.33
CA PHE A 2 5.14 11.94 -16.87
C PHE A 2 4.34 11.27 -17.98
N HIS A 3 4.97 10.38 -18.74
CA HIS A 3 4.33 9.62 -19.81
C HIS A 3 4.22 8.15 -19.41
N LEU A 4 3.06 7.54 -19.69
CA LEU A 4 2.82 6.11 -19.47
C LEU A 4 2.05 5.56 -20.66
N GLN A 5 2.59 4.52 -21.32
CA GLN A 5 2.00 3.92 -22.52
C GLN A 5 1.68 4.97 -23.61
N GLY A 6 2.61 5.91 -23.84
CA GLY A 6 2.47 6.98 -24.83
C GLY A 6 1.49 8.09 -24.46
N ARG A 7 0.85 8.04 -23.29
CA ARG A 7 -0.12 9.04 -22.82
C ARG A 7 0.52 9.95 -21.79
N GLU A 8 0.29 11.24 -21.93
CA GLU A 8 0.69 12.24 -20.94
C GLU A 8 -0.22 12.15 -19.71
N ILE A 9 0.39 11.99 -18.54
CA ILE A 9 -0.29 11.99 -17.25
C ILE A 9 0.16 13.21 -16.44
N ARG A 10 -0.83 13.99 -16.01
CA ARG A 10 -0.67 15.18 -15.16
C ARG A 10 -1.13 14.87 -13.75
N ARG A 11 -0.41 15.40 -12.77
CA ARG A 11 -0.87 15.44 -11.38
C ARG A 11 -1.57 16.78 -11.18
N VAL A 12 -2.89 16.74 -10.98
CA VAL A 12 -3.71 17.92 -10.71
C VAL A 12 -4.34 17.75 -9.34
N GLY A 13 -3.91 18.56 -8.38
CA GLY A 13 -4.24 18.36 -6.97
C GLY A 13 -3.79 16.98 -6.46
N GLY A 14 -4.72 16.21 -5.89
CA GLY A 14 -4.48 14.86 -5.37
C GLY A 14 -4.74 13.72 -6.37
N LYS A 15 -4.97 14.02 -7.65
CA LYS A 15 -5.37 13.04 -8.68
C LYS A 15 -4.36 13.01 -9.82
N LEU A 16 -4.28 11.85 -10.48
CA LEU A 16 -3.58 11.68 -11.74
C LEU A 16 -4.61 11.66 -12.86
N THR A 17 -4.45 12.54 -13.86
CA THR A 17 -5.39 12.67 -14.97
C THR A 17 -4.70 12.78 -16.31
N LEU A 18 -5.40 12.39 -17.37
CA LEU A 18 -5.07 12.78 -18.74
C LEU A 18 -5.45 14.24 -19.01
N ALA A 19 -5.17 14.70 -20.24
CA ALA A 19 -5.58 16.02 -20.72
C ALA A 19 -7.11 16.22 -20.74
N ASP A 20 -7.89 15.16 -20.97
CA ASP A 20 -9.36 15.21 -20.96
C ASP A 20 -9.98 15.12 -19.54
N GLY A 21 -9.15 15.03 -18.50
CA GLY A 21 -9.58 14.90 -17.11
C GLY A 21 -9.85 13.47 -16.64
N THR A 22 -9.75 12.46 -17.50
CA THR A 22 -9.91 11.05 -17.13
C THR A 22 -8.87 10.63 -16.09
N LEU A 23 -9.28 9.90 -15.05
CA LEU A 23 -8.36 9.35 -14.04
C LEU A 23 -7.37 8.36 -14.68
N ALA A 24 -6.09 8.57 -14.40
CA ALA A 24 -4.99 7.80 -14.97
C ALA A 24 -4.13 7.19 -13.84
N GLY A 25 -4.76 6.34 -13.02
CA GLY A 25 -4.13 5.69 -11.87
C GLY A 25 -4.31 6.47 -10.56
N SER A 26 -3.44 6.19 -9.59
CA SER A 26 -3.49 6.77 -8.24
C SER A 26 -2.12 7.28 -7.81
N ASN A 27 -2.12 8.32 -6.98
CA ASN A 27 -0.94 8.83 -6.28
C ASN A 27 -0.94 8.42 -4.80
N LEU A 28 -1.63 7.32 -4.46
CA LEU A 28 -1.77 6.80 -3.11
C LEU A 28 -0.66 5.78 -2.81
N THR A 29 0.02 5.95 -1.68
CA THR A 29 1.00 4.98 -1.15
C THR A 29 0.31 3.99 -0.22
N MET A 30 0.91 2.81 0.01
CA MET A 30 0.28 1.77 0.84
C MET A 30 0.08 2.19 2.30
N ASP A 31 1.05 2.88 2.89
CA ASP A 31 0.94 3.42 4.24
C ASP A 31 -0.16 4.48 4.35
N ALA A 32 -0.29 5.34 3.32
CA ALA A 32 -1.39 6.30 3.24
C ALA A 32 -2.75 5.62 3.08
N ALA A 33 -2.82 4.52 2.33
CA ALA A 33 -4.04 3.71 2.18
C ALA A 33 -4.46 3.09 3.53
N VAL A 34 -3.52 2.49 4.27
CA VAL A 34 -3.77 1.93 5.61
C VAL A 34 -4.24 3.03 6.56
N ARG A 35 -3.52 4.18 6.61
CA ARG A 35 -3.94 5.36 7.40
C ARG A 35 -5.35 5.81 7.05
N TYR A 36 -5.69 5.86 5.77
CA TYR A 36 -7.01 6.30 5.33
C TYR A 36 -8.11 5.31 5.77
N CYS A 37 -7.88 4.01 5.63
CA CYS A 37 -8.79 2.97 6.11
C CYS A 37 -9.08 3.11 7.61
N VAL A 38 -8.04 3.35 8.43
CA VAL A 38 -8.21 3.47 9.88
C VAL A 38 -8.87 4.81 10.26
N THR A 39 -8.34 5.92 9.74
CA THR A 39 -8.74 7.26 10.22
C THR A 39 -10.00 7.80 9.57
N LYS A 40 -10.27 7.46 8.31
CA LYS A 40 -11.42 7.97 7.54
C LYS A 40 -12.53 6.94 7.39
N LEU A 41 -12.17 5.69 7.10
CA LEU A 41 -13.17 4.61 6.96
C LEU A 41 -13.48 3.91 8.28
N ARG A 42 -12.76 4.23 9.36
CA ARG A 42 -12.97 3.66 10.71
C ARG A 42 -12.85 2.14 10.76
N ILE A 43 -12.00 1.57 9.89
CA ILE A 43 -11.66 0.15 9.92
C ILE A 43 -10.64 -0.08 11.04
N ASP A 44 -10.83 -1.14 11.82
CA ASP A 44 -9.86 -1.56 12.84
C ASP A 44 -8.45 -1.72 12.25
N VAL A 45 -7.42 -1.30 13.01
CA VAL A 45 -6.03 -1.29 12.56
C VAL A 45 -5.54 -2.68 12.17
N ALA A 46 -5.86 -3.71 12.95
CA ALA A 46 -5.43 -5.07 12.64
C ALA A 46 -6.10 -5.58 11.35
N ARG A 47 -7.38 -5.23 11.13
CA ARG A 47 -8.07 -5.54 9.88
C ARG A 47 -7.46 -4.80 8.68
N ALA A 48 -7.17 -3.51 8.81
CA ALA A 48 -6.55 -2.71 7.75
C ALA A 48 -5.15 -3.25 7.38
N LEU A 49 -4.34 -3.62 8.38
CA LEU A 49 -3.03 -4.23 8.15
C LEU A 49 -3.15 -5.60 7.47
N ARG A 50 -4.13 -6.44 7.84
CA ARG A 50 -4.41 -7.71 7.14
C ARG A 50 -4.82 -7.48 5.70
N MET A 51 -5.63 -6.46 5.41
CA MET A 51 -5.99 -6.09 4.03
C MET A 51 -4.77 -5.68 3.20
N ALA A 52 -3.77 -5.04 3.82
CA ALA A 52 -2.54 -4.61 3.16
C ALA A 52 -1.46 -5.72 3.04
N SER A 53 -1.61 -6.86 3.72
CA SER A 53 -0.58 -7.90 3.81
C SER A 53 -1.13 -9.32 3.61
N LEU A 54 -1.80 -9.89 4.59
CA LEU A 54 -2.28 -11.28 4.56
C LEU A 54 -3.31 -11.52 3.44
N ALA A 55 -4.26 -10.61 3.24
CA ALA A 55 -5.29 -10.77 2.22
C ALA A 55 -4.72 -10.89 0.79
N PRO A 56 -3.84 -9.99 0.32
CA PRO A 56 -3.21 -10.16 -0.99
C PRO A 56 -2.29 -11.39 -1.05
N ALA A 57 -1.59 -11.74 0.04
CA ALA A 57 -0.79 -12.97 0.09
C ALA A 57 -1.66 -14.22 -0.12
N MET A 58 -2.80 -14.34 0.57
CA MET A 58 -3.75 -15.45 0.38
C MET A 58 -4.32 -15.47 -1.03
N PHE A 59 -4.70 -14.31 -1.58
CA PHE A 59 -5.23 -14.21 -2.94
C PHE A 59 -4.23 -14.73 -3.98
N LEU A 60 -2.94 -14.43 -3.79
CA LEU A 60 -1.86 -14.88 -4.66
C LEU A 60 -1.30 -16.27 -4.29
N LYS A 61 -1.84 -16.92 -3.25
CA LYS A 61 -1.36 -18.22 -2.71
C LYS A 61 0.10 -18.19 -2.21
N LEU A 62 0.48 -17.07 -1.61
CA LEU A 62 1.81 -16.82 -1.00
C LEU A 62 1.75 -16.78 0.53
N ASP A 63 0.60 -17.06 1.14
CA ASP A 63 0.38 -16.96 2.59
C ASP A 63 1.06 -18.07 3.41
N GLY A 64 1.79 -18.98 2.75
CA GLY A 64 2.74 -19.90 3.39
C GLY A 64 4.11 -19.29 3.68
N GLU A 65 4.45 -18.14 3.07
CA GLU A 65 5.75 -17.47 3.27
C GLU A 65 5.67 -15.94 3.43
N LEU A 66 4.54 -15.31 3.10
CA LEU A 66 4.31 -13.86 3.16
C LEU A 66 3.03 -13.47 3.92
N GLY A 67 2.95 -12.20 4.30
CA GLY A 67 1.72 -11.60 4.86
C GLY A 67 1.46 -11.90 6.33
N ARG A 68 2.41 -12.55 7.04
CA ARG A 68 2.37 -12.78 8.49
C ARG A 68 3.75 -12.60 9.11
N ILE A 69 3.77 -12.18 10.37
CA ILE A 69 4.96 -12.19 11.22
C ILE A 69 4.92 -13.47 12.04
N ALA A 70 5.61 -14.51 11.58
CA ALA A 70 5.65 -15.82 12.23
C ALA A 70 6.95 -16.55 11.84
N PRO A 71 7.43 -17.52 12.66
CA PRO A 71 8.55 -18.38 12.27
C PRO A 71 8.30 -19.06 10.92
N GLY A 72 9.32 -19.11 10.06
CA GLY A 72 9.25 -19.70 8.73
C GLY A 72 8.76 -18.76 7.62
N PHE A 73 8.28 -17.55 7.95
CA PHE A 73 7.90 -16.53 6.97
C PHE A 73 9.09 -15.62 6.62
N ARG A 74 9.09 -15.03 5.42
CA ARG A 74 10.13 -14.07 5.03
C ARG A 74 10.07 -12.82 5.91
N ALA A 75 11.23 -12.29 6.27
CA ALA A 75 11.37 -11.08 7.06
C ALA A 75 11.13 -9.80 6.24
N ASN A 76 9.99 -9.75 5.54
CA ASN A 76 9.48 -8.58 4.84
C ASN A 76 8.58 -7.81 5.81
N LEU A 77 9.15 -6.79 6.46
CA LEU A 77 8.54 -6.10 7.60
C LEU A 77 8.48 -4.59 7.34
N VAL A 78 7.51 -3.93 7.96
CA VAL A 78 7.44 -2.47 8.00
C VAL A 78 7.20 -2.03 9.44
N HIS A 79 8.02 -1.10 9.91
CA HIS A 79 7.84 -0.43 11.19
C HIS A 79 7.08 0.86 10.96
N LEU A 80 5.90 0.94 11.58
CA LEU A 80 5.03 2.10 11.53
C LEU A 80 5.04 2.80 12.89
N ASP A 81 4.99 4.14 12.91
CA ASP A 81 4.75 4.89 14.14
C ASP A 81 3.26 4.93 14.53
N ASP A 82 2.94 5.63 15.62
CA ASP A 82 1.56 5.76 16.13
C ASP A 82 0.60 6.43 15.14
N ASN A 83 1.13 7.21 14.20
CA ASN A 83 0.35 7.81 13.12
C ASN A 83 0.21 6.86 11.91
N LEU A 84 0.74 5.64 12.01
CA LEU A 84 0.88 4.66 10.94
C LEU A 84 1.72 5.18 9.75
N ALA A 85 2.70 6.06 10.02
CA ALA A 85 3.71 6.48 9.05
C ALA A 85 4.91 5.54 9.07
N VAL A 86 5.48 5.27 7.89
CA VAL A 86 6.63 4.36 7.75
C VAL A 86 7.88 5.00 8.37
N LYS A 87 8.50 4.28 9.31
CA LYS A 87 9.80 4.63 9.90
C LYS A 87 10.92 3.83 9.26
N GLN A 88 10.67 2.56 8.98
CA GLN A 88 11.64 1.65 8.38
C GLN A 88 10.92 0.50 7.69
N SER A 89 11.56 -0.09 6.68
CA SER A 89 11.16 -1.35 6.07
C SER A 89 12.34 -2.29 6.02
N TRP A 90 12.07 -3.58 6.09
CA TRP A 90 13.04 -4.63 5.83
C TRP A 90 12.51 -5.50 4.71
N ILE A 91 13.39 -5.86 3.80
CA ILE A 91 13.12 -6.82 2.73
C ILE A 91 14.07 -7.99 2.94
N GLU A 92 13.51 -9.17 3.19
CA GLU A 92 14.24 -10.40 3.49
C GLU A 92 15.26 -10.23 4.64
N GLY A 93 14.93 -9.35 5.60
CA GLY A 93 15.72 -9.10 6.80
C GLY A 93 16.71 -7.93 6.72
N THR A 94 16.83 -7.24 5.58
CA THR A 94 17.71 -6.07 5.40
C THR A 94 16.96 -4.78 5.24
#